data_AF-A0A5J4P5M9-F1
#
_entry.id   AF-A0A5J4P5M9-F1
#
_cell.length_a   1.000
_cell.length_b   1.000
_cell.length_c   1.000
_cell.angle_alpha   90.00
_cell.angle_beta   90.00
_cell.angle_gamma   90.00
#
_symmetry.space_group_name_H-M   'P 1'
#
loop_
_entity.id
_entity.type
_entity.pdbx_description
1 polymer ?
#
loop_
_entity_poly.entity_id
_entity_poly.type
_entity_poly.pdbx_seq_one_letter_code
_entity_poly.pdbx_strand_id
1 'polypeptide(L)' 'MKKSPKQIKALCAQLHEIENEADDLYEHFIIEIFAKEKDGIELIKLKESMQEIERATDKADSVGKIVKTIIVKYA' A
#
# COMPACT_ATOMS: atom_id res chain seq x y z
N MET A 1 13.84 -15.62 18.60
CA MET A 1 14.60 -15.51 17.33
C MET A 1 14.82 -14.04 17.02
N LYS A 2 16.07 -13.54 17.00
CA LYS A 2 16.36 -12.17 16.54
C LYS A 2 16.49 -12.20 15.01
N LYS A 3 15.62 -11.48 14.28
CA LYS A 3 15.82 -11.29 12.83
C LYS A 3 17.03 -10.38 12.60
N SER A 4 17.84 -10.68 11.59
CA SER A 4 19.00 -9.85 11.26
C SER A 4 18.56 -8.52 10.61
N PRO A 5 19.34 -7.44 10.73
CA PRO A 5 19.05 -6.18 10.06
C PRO A 5 18.84 -6.33 8.54
N LYS A 6 19.56 -7.27 7.91
CA LYS A 6 19.41 -7.60 6.48
C LYS A 6 18.03 -8.19 6.18
N GLN A 7 17.54 -9.10 7.02
CA GLN A 7 16.21 -9.69 6.86
C GLN A 7 15.10 -8.65 7.03
N ILE A 8 15.24 -7.74 8.00
CA ILE A 8 14.23 -6.70 8.22
C ILE A 8 14.21 -5.70 7.06
N LYS A 9 15.38 -5.31 6.54
CA LYS A 9 15.47 -4.47 5.33
C LYS A 9 14.78 -5.12 4.12
N ALA A 10 14.95 -6.44 3.94
CA ALA A 10 14.29 -7.17 2.86
C ALA A 10 12.75 -7.17 3.02
N LEU A 11 12.25 -7.34 4.24
CA LEU A 11 10.80 -7.25 4.52
C LEU A 11 10.25 -5.84 4.28
N CYS A 12 10.99 -4.80 4.67
CA CYS A 12 10.58 -3.42 4.39
C CYS A 12 10.56 -3.11 2.89
N ALA A 13 11.48 -3.69 2.11
CA ALA A 13 11.43 -3.58 0.65
C ALA A 13 10.19 -4.27 0.07
N GLN A 14 9.85 -5.47 0.54
CA GLN A 14 8.64 -6.18 0.11
C GLN A 14 7.36 -5.42 0.44
N LEU A 15 7.29 -4.76 1.61
CA LEU A 15 6.14 -3.91 1.95
C LEU A 15 5.97 -2.75 0.96
N HIS A 16 7.07 -2.10 0.58
CA HIS A 16 7.04 -1.01 -0.40
C HIS A 16 6.63 -1.48 -1.80
N GLU A 17 7.11 -2.65 -2.25
CA GLU A 17 6.68 -3.20 -3.55
C GLU A 17 5.16 -3.50 -3.55
N ILE A 18 4.62 -4.06 -2.47
CA ILE A 18 3.18 -4.34 -2.35
C ILE A 18 2.36 -3.04 -2.33
N GLU A 19 2.84 -1.99 -1.67
CA GLU A 19 2.18 -0.68 -1.67
C GLU A 19 2.18 -0.05 -3.08
N ASN A 20 3.32 -0.06 -3.79
CA ASN A 20 3.36 0.40 -5.17
C ASN A 20 2.39 -0.37 -6.09
N GLU A 21 2.31 -1.70 -5.95
CA GLU A 21 1.36 -2.52 -6.72
C GLU A 21 -0.11 -2.18 -6.38
N ALA A 22 -0.41 -1.86 -5.12
CA ALA A 22 -1.75 -1.49 -4.68
C ALA A 22 -2.14 -0.09 -5.18
N ASP A 23 -1.21 0.87 -5.17
CA ASP A 23 -1.39 2.21 -5.73
C ASP A 23 -1.67 2.13 -7.23
N ASP A 24 -0.85 1.40 -7.98
CA ASP A 24 -1.04 1.17 -9.41
C ASP A 24 -2.42 0.56 -9.68
N LEU A 25 -2.81 -0.48 -8.92
CA LEU A 25 -4.12 -1.12 -9.06
C LEU A 25 -5.27 -0.14 -8.78
N TYR A 26 -5.14 0.69 -7.75
CA TYR A 26 -6.14 1.70 -7.41
C TYR A 26 -6.29 2.73 -8.54
N GLU A 27 -5.19 3.26 -9.08
CA GLU A 27 -5.23 4.23 -10.18
C GLU A 27 -5.92 3.64 -11.43
N HIS A 28 -5.52 2.43 -11.84
CA HIS A 28 -6.12 1.74 -12.98
C HIS A 28 -7.62 1.48 -12.75
N PHE A 29 -7.98 1.05 -11.53
CA PHE A 29 -9.37 0.82 -11.15
C PHE A 29 -10.20 2.10 -11.24
N ILE A 30 -9.70 3.23 -10.72
CA ILE A 30 -10.39 4.52 -10.78
C ILE A 30 -10.64 4.93 -12.23
N ILE A 31 -9.64 4.83 -13.10
CA ILE A 31 -9.80 5.15 -14.53
C ILE A 31 -10.90 4.27 -15.15
N GLU A 32 -10.89 2.97 -14.84
CA GLU A 32 -11.85 2.02 -15.39
C GLU A 32 -13.28 2.28 -14.91
N ILE A 33 -13.51 2.44 -13.61
CA ILE A 33 -14.87 2.60 -13.06
C ILE A 33 -15.50 3.92 -13.50
N PHE A 34 -14.72 5.01 -13.59
CA PHE A 34 -15.27 6.30 -14.04
C PHE A 34 -15.64 6.27 -15.53
N ALA A 35 -14.95 5.44 -16.34
CA ALA A 35 -15.32 5.24 -17.74
C ALA A 35 -16.58 4.37 -17.89
N LYS A 36 -16.69 3.29 -17.11
CA LYS A 36 -17.68 2.22 -17.32
C LYS A 36 -18.94 2.33 -16.46
N GLU A 37 -18.82 2.66 -15.18
CA GLU A 37 -19.95 2.70 -14.24
C GLU A 37 -20.84 3.92 -14.52
N LYS A 38 -22.16 3.72 -14.48
CA LYS A 38 -23.17 4.76 -14.73
C LYS A 38 -24.08 4.98 -13.54
N ASP A 39 -24.15 4.01 -12.62
CA ASP A 39 -24.79 4.18 -11.32
C ASP A 39 -23.83 4.92 -10.36
N GLY A 40 -24.17 6.17 -10.03
CA GLY A 40 -23.37 6.98 -9.12
C GLY A 40 -23.28 6.41 -7.70
N ILE A 41 -24.29 5.66 -7.24
CA ILE A 41 -24.24 5.01 -5.93
C ILE A 41 -23.21 3.88 -5.96
N GLU A 42 -23.19 3.08 -7.02
CA GLU A 42 -22.24 1.98 -7.14
C GLU A 42 -20.82 2.48 -7.36
N LEU A 43 -20.65 3.54 -8.16
CA LEU A 43 -19.35 4.22 -8.35
C LEU A 43 -18.74 4.65 -7.01
N ILE A 44 -19.53 5.29 -6.14
CA ILE A 44 -19.05 5.75 -4.84
C ILE A 44 -18.65 4.55 -3.96
N LYS A 45 -19.48 3.50 -3.88
CA LYS A 45 -19.17 2.32 -3.06
C LYS A 45 -17.87 1.65 -3.51
N LEU A 46 -17.70 1.45 -4.81
CA LEU A 46 -16.53 0.82 -5.41
C LEU A 46 -15.27 1.65 -5.16
N LYS A 47 -15.34 2.96 -5.41
CA LYS A 47 -14.26 3.90 -5.12
C LYS A 47 -13.83 3.84 -3.65
N GLU A 48 -14.77 4.00 -2.72
CA GLU A 48 -14.45 4.04 -1.28
C GLU A 48 -13.86 2.71 -0.80
N SER A 49 -14.37 1.57 -1.30
CA SER A 49 -13.85 0.26 -0.94
C SER A 49 -12.39 0.08 -1.40
N MET A 50 -12.09 0.45 -2.65
CA MET A 50 -10.73 0.35 -3.19
C MET A 50 -9.77 1.34 -2.53
N GLN A 51 -10.26 2.54 -2.18
CA GLN A 51 -9.46 3.52 -1.46
C GLN A 51 -9.08 3.04 -0.05
N GLU A 52 -9.95 2.32 0.65
CA GLU A 52 -9.59 1.75 1.97
C GLU A 52 -8.55 0.63 1.87
N ILE A 53 -8.49 -0.10 0.74
CA ILE A 53 -7.45 -1.10 0.49
C ILE A 53 -6.09 -0.43 0.29
N GLU A 54 -6.02 0.59 -0.58
CA GLU A 54 -4.81 1.38 -0.81
C GLU A 54 -4.29 2.02 0.50
N ARG A 55 -5.18 2.65 1.27
CA ARG A 55 -4.82 3.21 2.60
C ARG A 55 -4.29 2.17 3.58
N ALA A 56 -4.75 0.92 3.48
CA ALA A 56 -4.26 -0.15 4.34
C ALA A 56 -2.83 -0.56 3.97
N THR A 57 -2.51 -0.60 2.67
CA THR A 57 -1.16 -0.90 2.18
C THR A 57 -0.18 0.24 2.47
N ASP A 58 -0.58 1.50 2.28
CA ASP A 58 0.23 2.68 2.66
C ASP A 58 0.59 2.68 4.16
N LYS A 59 -0.39 2.40 5.03
CA LYS A 59 -0.13 2.29 6.48
C LYS A 59 0.88 1.19 6.80
N ALA A 60 0.83 0.07 6.11
CA ALA A 60 1.76 -1.03 6.32
C ALA A 60 3.18 -0.65 5.87
N ASP A 61 3.33 0.01 4.72
CA ASP A 61 4.62 0.51 4.24
C ASP A 61 5.19 1.62 5.14
N SER A 62 4.35 2.53 5.63
CA SER A 62 4.74 3.58 6.59
C SER A 62 5.37 2.99 7.86
N VAL A 63 4.82 1.90 8.39
CA VAL A 63 5.44 1.15 9.50
C VAL A 63 6.80 0.58 9.08
N GLY A 64 6.93 0.03 7.87
CA GLY A 64 8.19 -0.42 7.30
C GLY A 64 9.25 0.68 7.23
N LYS A 65 8.88 1.88 6.75
CA LYS A 65 9.72 3.09 6.70
C LYS A 65 10.22 3.50 8.11
N ILE A 66 9.36 3.45 9.12
CA ILE A 66 9.73 3.73 10.53
C ILE A 66 10.73 2.68 11.05
N VAL A 67 10.46 1.40 10.83
CA VAL A 67 11.35 0.31 11.27
C VAL A 67 12.72 0.41 10.60
N LYS A 68 12.77 0.70 9.29
CA LYS A 68 14.01 0.96 8.55
C LYS A 68 14.80 2.11 9.15
N THR A 69 14.12 3.20 9.54
CA THR A 69 14.75 4.36 10.19
C THR A 69 15.37 3.99 11.53
N ILE A 70 14.68 3.21 12.36
CA ILE A 70 15.20 2.72 13.65
C ILE A 70 16.48 1.89 13.40
N ILE A 71 16.44 0.94 12.47
CA ILE A 71 17.60 0.10 12.16
C ILE A 71 18.80 0.94 11.72
N VAL A 72 18.60 1.95 10.88
CA VAL A 72 19.70 2.83 10.42
C VAL A 72 20.27 3.66 11.57
N LYS A 73 19.44 4.15 12.50
CA LYS A 73 19.90 4.96 13.65
C LYS A 73 20.70 4.17 14.68
N TYR A 74 20.43 2.87 14.81
CA TYR A 74 21.05 1.99 15.83
C TYR A 74 21.93 0.89 15.21
N ALA A 75 22.35 1.07 13.95
CA ALA A 75 23.33 0.21 13.27
C ALA A 75 24.76 0.56 13.62
#